data_AF-A0A398CEL3-F1
#
_entry.id   AF-A0A398CEL3-F1
#
_cell.length_a   1.000
_cell.length_b   1.000
_cell.length_c   1.000
_cell.angle_alpha   90.00
_cell.angle_beta   90.00
_cell.angle_gamma   90.00
#
_symmetry.space_group_name_H-M   'P 1'
#
loop_
_entity.id
_entity.type
_entity.pdbx_description
1 polymer ?
#
loop_
_entity_poly.entity_id
_entity_poly.type
_entity_poly.pdbx_seq_one_letter_code
_entity_poly.pdbx_strand_id
1 'polypeptide(L)'
;MQLFRSANTITYYLETNALYNLANQLELIRPRGIKAYTSFFTVLELLAGIVDTNSYIKRKSILNKLHKSKIDIHWKTPTKVLYDSFGLPYDDSIDIRIVEDMYMRVLESDSYDEFIRAAEKGGDSGKIQSYDKTLSNFGVETSKLFIDSFSKNNSKDRKKEYRKAMFEDKLLHAQAQVNSEILVREHIIDMTGFSPANEYEQYIKVAMAYDRSLKVYFYAEAFHRLLSTVKGEPYGKNDIADHFHLLYISGSTAIVSDDGLLTSLAEGSRIYVCKTAAEFRKMINEA
;
A
#
# COMPACT_ATOMS: atom_id res chain seq x y z
N MET A 1 -8.36 -24.55 -2.47
CA MET A 1 -8.05 -23.74 -1.29
C MET A 1 -9.29 -22.94 -0.92
N GLN A 2 -10.20 -23.54 -0.12
CA GLN A 2 -11.39 -22.85 0.40
C GLN A 2 -10.95 -22.10 1.66
N LEU A 3 -10.88 -20.77 1.58
CA LEU A 3 -10.67 -19.94 2.76
C LEU A 3 -11.97 -19.93 3.57
N PHE A 4 -11.87 -20.44 4.80
CA PHE A 4 -12.89 -20.47 5.82
C PHE A 4 -13.55 -19.09 5.99
N ARG A 5 -14.82 -18.96 5.60
CA ARG A 5 -15.70 -17.87 6.03
C ARG A 5 -16.26 -18.21 7.41
N SER A 6 -15.45 -18.03 8.45
CA SER A 6 -16.02 -17.74 9.77
C SER A 6 -16.60 -16.33 9.72
N ALA A 7 -17.68 -16.08 10.47
CA ALA A 7 -18.38 -14.80 10.52
C ALA A 7 -17.57 -13.72 11.27
N ASN A 8 -16.30 -13.53 10.90
CA ASN A 8 -15.53 -12.37 11.31
C ASN A 8 -16.10 -11.15 10.60
N THR A 9 -16.52 -10.14 11.36
CA THR A 9 -16.91 -8.84 10.82
C THR A 9 -15.77 -8.33 9.94
N ILE A 10 -16.02 -8.18 8.64
CA ILE A 10 -15.04 -7.64 7.70
C ILE A 10 -14.75 -6.19 8.07
N THR A 11 -13.46 -5.85 8.17
CA THR A 11 -13.01 -4.46 8.34
C THR A 11 -12.68 -3.87 6.98
N TYR A 12 -12.93 -2.59 6.78
CA TYR A 12 -12.67 -1.89 5.52
C TYR A 12 -11.50 -0.91 5.64
N TYR A 13 -10.56 -1.01 4.71
CA TYR A 13 -9.47 -0.04 4.58
C TYR A 13 -9.81 0.95 3.45
N LEU A 14 -9.84 2.23 3.77
CA LEU A 14 -10.10 3.31 2.81
C LEU A 14 -8.77 3.93 2.37
N GLU A 15 -8.36 3.66 1.13
CA GLU A 15 -7.22 4.33 0.52
C GLU A 15 -7.60 5.73 0.00
N THR A 16 -6.63 6.44 -0.59
CA THR A 16 -6.75 7.84 -0.98
C THR A 16 -7.92 8.12 -1.93
N ASN A 17 -8.07 7.36 -3.02
CA ASN A 17 -9.15 7.49 -3.99
C ASN A 17 -10.53 7.23 -3.35
N ALA A 18 -10.66 6.20 -2.51
CA ALA A 18 -11.88 5.94 -1.76
C ALA A 18 -12.30 7.14 -0.88
N LEU A 19 -11.36 7.81 -0.21
CA LEU A 19 -11.68 9.01 0.58
C LEU A 19 -12.23 10.17 -0.28
N TYR A 20 -11.72 10.34 -1.51
CA TYR A 20 -12.30 11.30 -2.47
C TYR A 20 -13.75 10.92 -2.83
N ASN A 21 -13.97 9.67 -3.21
CA ASN A 21 -15.26 9.22 -3.74
C ASN A 21 -16.34 9.06 -2.66
N LEU A 22 -15.93 8.89 -1.40
CA LEU A 22 -16.83 8.71 -0.26
C LEU A 22 -16.89 9.95 0.64
N ALA A 23 -16.28 11.07 0.25
CA ALA A 23 -16.14 12.25 1.11
C ALA A 23 -17.45 12.65 1.81
N ASN A 24 -18.57 12.69 1.08
CA ASN A 24 -19.89 13.08 1.62
C ASN A 24 -20.58 12.01 2.48
N GLN A 25 -19.97 10.85 2.65
CA GLN A 25 -20.53 9.69 3.37
C GLN A 25 -19.62 9.20 4.50
N LEU A 26 -18.41 9.74 4.65
CA LEU A 26 -17.47 9.32 5.70
C LEU A 26 -18.10 9.38 7.09
N GLU A 27 -18.84 10.47 7.38
CA GLU A 27 -19.51 10.67 8.67
C GLU A 27 -20.63 9.65 8.95
N LEU A 28 -21.13 8.92 7.94
CA LEU A 28 -22.17 7.90 8.10
C LEU A 28 -21.60 6.51 8.41
N ILE A 29 -20.31 6.27 8.15
CA ILE A 29 -19.69 4.94 8.27
C ILE A 29 -19.78 4.43 9.73
N ARG A 30 -19.29 5.24 10.67
CA ARG A 30 -19.24 4.86 12.09
C ARG A 30 -20.64 4.75 12.75
N PRO A 31 -21.58 5.70 12.56
CA PRO A 31 -22.95 5.57 13.07
C PRO A 31 -23.69 4.31 12.59
N ARG A 32 -23.34 3.80 11.41
CA ARG A 32 -23.91 2.58 10.82
C ARG A 32 -23.21 1.29 11.26
N GLY A 33 -22.30 1.37 12.23
CA GLY A 33 -21.59 0.20 12.76
C GLY A 33 -20.60 -0.44 11.77
N ILE A 34 -20.26 0.25 10.68
CA ILE A 34 -19.29 -0.24 9.70
C ILE A 34 -17.88 -0.01 10.26
N LYS A 35 -17.11 -1.08 10.40
CA LYS A 35 -15.70 -1.01 10.84
C LYS A 35 -14.83 -0.57 9.67
N ALA A 36 -14.34 0.66 9.70
CA ALA A 36 -13.42 1.17 8.70
C ALA A 36 -12.26 1.95 9.32
N TYR A 37 -11.13 1.94 8.64
CA TYR A 37 -9.94 2.72 8.99
C TYR A 37 -9.24 3.20 7.71
N THR A 38 -8.31 4.13 7.88
CA THR A 38 -7.35 4.54 6.87
C THR A 38 -5.94 4.53 7.47
N SER A 39 -4.94 5.06 6.78
CA SER A 39 -3.54 4.96 7.20
C SER A 39 -2.79 6.29 7.15
N PHE A 40 -1.65 6.33 7.85
CA PHE A 40 -0.60 7.33 7.67
C PHE A 40 -0.33 7.59 6.18
N PHE A 41 -0.17 6.53 5.39
CA PHE A 41 0.18 6.63 3.98
C PHE A 41 -0.90 7.38 3.18
N THR A 42 -2.17 7.07 3.40
CA THR A 42 -3.30 7.80 2.80
C THR A 42 -3.31 9.28 3.16
N VAL A 43 -3.02 9.64 4.42
CA VAL A 43 -2.93 11.04 4.84
C VAL A 43 -1.74 11.72 4.17
N LEU A 44 -0.60 11.04 4.11
CA LEU A 44 0.60 11.54 3.46
C LEU A 44 0.38 11.82 1.97
N GLU A 45 -0.30 10.93 1.23
CA GLU A 45 -0.65 11.17 -0.18
C GLU A 45 -1.61 12.36 -0.36
N LEU A 46 -2.60 12.49 0.52
CA LEU A 46 -3.47 13.66 0.53
C LEU A 46 -2.66 14.94 0.75
N LEU A 47 -1.74 14.97 1.71
CA LEU A 47 -0.89 16.14 1.97
C LEU A 47 0.10 16.42 0.84
N ALA A 48 0.74 15.39 0.29
CA ALA A 48 1.72 15.51 -0.79
C ALA A 48 1.13 16.08 -2.08
N GLY A 49 -0.15 15.83 -2.33
CA GLY A 49 -0.84 16.42 -3.47
C GLY A 49 -1.30 17.87 -3.27
N ILE A 50 -0.99 18.53 -2.15
CA ILE A 50 -1.22 19.97 -1.96
C ILE A 50 -0.06 20.74 -2.63
N VAL A 51 -0.30 21.24 -3.84
CA VAL A 51 0.72 21.94 -4.65
C VAL A 51 0.31 23.37 -5.03
N ASP A 52 -0.97 23.70 -4.86
CA ASP A 52 -1.56 24.99 -5.20
C ASP A 52 -2.87 25.22 -4.43
N THR A 53 -3.47 26.40 -4.59
CA THR A 53 -4.74 26.77 -3.94
C THR A 53 -5.89 25.82 -4.29
N ASN A 54 -5.98 25.34 -5.52
CA ASN A 54 -7.09 24.48 -5.96
C ASN A 54 -7.01 23.09 -5.31
N SER A 55 -5.83 22.48 -5.34
CA SER A 55 -5.54 21.21 -4.70
C SER A 55 -5.67 21.30 -3.18
N TYR A 56 -5.27 22.43 -2.58
CA TYR A 56 -5.47 22.72 -1.16
C TYR A 56 -6.95 22.70 -0.77
N ILE A 57 -7.82 23.47 -1.46
CA ILE A 57 -9.26 23.52 -1.16
C ILE A 57 -9.87 22.11 -1.20
N LYS A 58 -9.56 21.36 -2.25
CA LYS A 58 -10.07 19.99 -2.44
C LYS A 58 -9.64 19.06 -1.31
N ARG A 59 -8.36 19.08 -0.95
CA ARG A 59 -7.76 18.18 0.06
C ARG A 59 -8.14 18.57 1.47
N LYS A 60 -8.14 19.87 1.79
CA LYS A 60 -8.66 20.40 3.06
C LYS A 60 -10.10 19.94 3.28
N SER A 61 -10.95 19.96 2.25
CA SER A 61 -12.34 19.48 2.36
C SER A 61 -12.42 18.01 2.79
N ILE A 62 -11.58 17.16 2.22
CA ILE A 62 -11.56 15.71 2.51
C ILE A 62 -10.96 15.44 3.89
N LEU A 63 -9.82 16.07 4.21
CA LEU A 63 -9.18 15.93 5.52
C LEU A 63 -10.10 16.39 6.65
N ASN A 64 -10.89 17.46 6.44
CA ASN A 64 -11.92 17.89 7.37
C ASN A 64 -13.02 16.85 7.55
N LYS A 65 -13.53 16.25 6.47
CA LYS A 65 -14.57 15.20 6.53
C LYS A 65 -14.04 13.93 7.19
N LEU A 66 -12.80 13.54 6.90
CA LEU A 66 -12.10 12.46 7.59
C LEU A 66 -12.02 12.76 9.10
N HIS A 67 -11.57 13.96 9.48
CA HIS A 67 -11.47 14.37 10.89
C HIS A 67 -12.82 14.31 11.63
N LYS A 68 -13.89 14.79 10.98
CA LYS A 68 -15.26 14.80 11.53
C LYS A 68 -15.85 13.40 11.65
N SER A 69 -15.56 12.52 10.68
CA SER A 69 -16.08 11.15 10.67
C SER A 69 -15.59 10.27 11.81
N LYS A 70 -14.46 10.64 12.45
CA LYS A 70 -13.80 9.83 13.50
C LYS A 70 -13.51 8.40 13.03
N ILE A 71 -13.20 8.22 11.75
CA ILE A 71 -12.59 7.02 11.19
C ILE A 71 -11.15 6.96 11.70
N ASP A 72 -10.73 5.79 12.16
CA ASP A 72 -9.39 5.60 12.72
C ASP A 72 -8.31 5.72 11.64
N ILE A 73 -7.20 6.38 11.99
CA ILE A 73 -6.01 6.51 11.14
C ILE A 73 -4.91 5.65 11.76
N HIS A 74 -4.46 4.63 11.04
CA HIS A 74 -3.31 3.83 11.46
C HIS A 74 -2.02 4.61 11.20
N TRP A 75 -1.50 5.27 12.23
CA TRP A 75 -0.37 6.19 12.15
C TRP A 75 1.02 5.55 11.97
N LYS A 76 1.14 4.26 11.67
CA LYS A 76 2.44 3.64 11.41
C LYS A 76 2.91 3.94 9.98
N THR A 77 4.17 4.30 9.79
CA THR A 77 4.77 4.41 8.44
C THR A 77 4.84 3.02 7.75
N PRO A 78 4.92 2.96 6.40
CA PRO A 78 5.16 1.70 5.69
C PRO A 78 6.36 0.92 6.23
N THR A 79 7.47 1.62 6.52
CA THR A 79 8.68 1.02 7.10
C THR A 79 8.43 0.47 8.50
N LYS A 80 7.71 1.20 9.36
CA LYS A 80 7.36 0.69 10.70
C LYS A 80 6.48 -0.54 10.64
N VAL A 81 5.50 -0.58 9.73
CA VAL A 81 4.65 -1.75 9.51
C VAL A 81 5.50 -2.97 9.12
N LEU A 82 6.48 -2.79 8.22
CA LEU A 82 7.45 -3.83 7.86
C LEU A 82 8.24 -4.30 9.08
N TYR A 83 8.95 -3.42 9.78
CA TYR A 83 9.80 -3.79 10.91
C TYR A 83 9.02 -4.47 12.05
N ASP A 84 7.83 -3.95 12.38
CA ASP A 84 6.98 -4.52 13.43
C ASP A 84 6.56 -5.96 13.12
N SER A 85 6.29 -6.27 11.84
CA SER A 85 5.89 -7.64 11.44
C SER A 85 6.98 -8.69 11.69
N PHE A 86 8.25 -8.27 11.77
CA PHE A 86 9.41 -9.13 12.09
C PHE A 86 9.88 -8.97 13.54
N GLY A 87 9.14 -8.24 14.38
CA GLY A 87 9.54 -7.98 15.78
C GLY A 87 10.81 -7.13 15.90
N LEU A 88 11.11 -6.32 14.88
CA LEU A 88 12.30 -5.46 14.85
C LEU A 88 11.97 -4.05 15.36
N PRO A 89 12.87 -3.42 16.12
CA PRO A 89 12.69 -2.03 16.53
C PRO A 89 12.88 -1.09 15.32
N TYR A 90 11.96 -0.15 15.18
CA TYR A 90 12.05 0.99 14.27
C TYR A 90 11.33 2.17 14.90
N ASP A 91 11.96 3.34 14.90
CA ASP A 91 11.41 4.59 15.41
C ASP A 91 11.07 5.51 14.24
N ASP A 92 9.78 5.63 13.96
CA ASP A 92 9.21 6.54 12.95
C ASP A 92 8.54 7.76 13.59
N SER A 93 8.78 8.02 14.88
CA SER A 93 8.09 9.09 15.61
C SER A 93 8.29 10.47 15.00
N ILE A 94 9.43 10.73 14.35
CA ILE A 94 9.68 12.00 13.66
C ILE A 94 8.77 12.14 12.45
N ASP A 95 8.69 11.12 11.59
CA ASP A 95 7.88 11.17 10.37
C ASP A 95 6.39 11.25 10.69
N ILE A 96 5.93 10.48 11.69
CA ILE A 96 4.55 10.54 12.19
C ILE A 96 4.22 11.96 12.66
N ARG A 97 5.05 12.54 13.54
CA ARG A 97 4.80 13.88 14.07
C ARG A 97 4.72 14.94 12.98
N ILE A 98 5.58 14.87 11.96
CA ILE A 98 5.58 15.81 10.84
C ILE A 98 4.25 15.71 10.07
N VAL A 99 3.80 14.50 9.75
CA VAL A 99 2.56 14.30 9.00
C VAL A 99 1.33 14.67 9.82
N GLU A 100 1.29 14.33 11.11
CA GLU A 100 0.22 14.74 12.02
C GLU A 100 0.15 16.26 12.19
N ASP A 101 1.29 16.93 12.37
CA ASP A 101 1.35 18.39 12.48
C ASP A 101 0.87 19.06 11.19
N MET A 102 1.33 18.58 10.02
CA MET A 102 0.86 19.10 8.74
C MET A 102 -0.63 18.83 8.51
N TYR A 103 -1.13 17.66 8.91
CA TYR A 103 -2.55 17.34 8.90
C TYR A 103 -3.35 18.35 9.71
N MET A 104 -2.93 18.64 10.95
CA MET A 104 -3.59 19.63 11.82
C MET A 104 -3.52 21.04 11.24
N ARG A 105 -2.37 21.47 10.71
CA ARG A 105 -2.22 22.79 10.08
C ARG A 105 -3.16 23.00 8.90
N VAL A 106 -3.41 21.97 8.08
CA VAL A 106 -4.40 22.07 6.99
C VAL A 106 -5.81 22.27 7.53
N LEU A 107 -6.16 21.63 8.65
CA LEU A 107 -7.47 21.80 9.28
C LEU A 107 -7.65 23.21 9.86
N GLU A 108 -6.59 23.76 10.46
CA GLU A 108 -6.61 25.04 11.17
C GLU A 108 -6.43 26.27 10.28
N SER A 109 -5.64 26.17 9.20
CA SER A 109 -5.36 27.32 8.31
C SER A 109 -6.60 27.65 7.48
N ASP A 110 -6.94 28.92 7.25
CA ASP A 110 -8.09 29.31 6.43
C ASP A 110 -7.80 29.32 4.93
N SER A 111 -6.52 29.44 4.54
CA SER A 111 -6.07 29.57 3.16
C SER A 111 -4.80 28.78 2.86
N TYR A 112 -4.55 28.55 1.56
CA TYR A 112 -3.32 27.91 1.10
C TYR A 112 -2.06 28.71 1.51
N ASP A 113 -2.10 30.03 1.37
CA ASP A 113 -0.97 30.89 1.73
C ASP A 113 -0.65 30.85 3.23
N GLU A 114 -1.68 30.76 4.08
CA GLU A 114 -1.50 30.59 5.52
C GLU A 114 -0.88 29.24 5.85
N PHE A 115 -1.38 28.18 5.23
CA PHE A 115 -0.84 26.83 5.38
C PHE A 115 0.64 26.76 4.98
N ILE A 116 1.01 27.31 3.81
CA ILE A 116 2.41 27.30 3.34
C ILE A 116 3.31 28.09 4.28
N ARG A 117 2.91 29.31 4.69
CA ARG A 117 3.69 30.09 5.66
C ARG A 117 3.89 29.35 6.98
N ALA A 118 2.90 28.61 7.43
CA ALA A 118 3.02 27.78 8.62
C ALA A 118 4.01 26.61 8.39
N ALA A 119 3.86 25.88 7.28
CA ALA A 119 4.70 24.73 6.95
C ALA A 119 6.18 25.10 6.73
N GLU A 120 6.46 26.25 6.11
CA GLU A 120 7.82 26.76 5.91
C GLU A 120 8.51 27.12 7.22
N LYS A 121 7.78 27.74 8.17
CA LYS A 121 8.31 28.04 9.52
C LYS A 121 8.67 26.77 10.29
N GLY A 122 8.01 25.65 10.01
CA GLY A 122 8.33 24.33 10.60
C GLY A 122 9.49 23.61 9.92
N GLY A 123 9.87 24.00 8.69
CA GLY A 123 10.86 23.29 7.88
C GLY A 123 10.32 21.99 7.26
N ASP A 124 8.99 21.85 7.16
CA ASP A 124 8.32 20.59 6.81
C ASP A 124 7.89 20.49 5.34
N SER A 125 7.74 21.63 4.65
CA SER A 125 7.24 21.70 3.27
C SER A 125 8.09 20.91 2.26
N GLY A 126 9.42 20.93 2.42
CA GLY A 126 10.34 20.22 1.52
C GLY A 126 10.37 18.70 1.71
N LYS A 127 9.96 18.19 2.89
CA LYS A 127 10.01 16.75 3.21
C LYS A 127 8.85 15.97 2.64
N ILE A 128 7.67 16.58 2.53
CA ILE A 128 6.51 15.91 1.93
C ILE A 128 6.61 15.88 0.39
N GLN A 129 7.10 16.94 -0.24
CA GLN A 129 7.25 16.98 -1.70
C GLN A 129 8.32 16.01 -2.23
N SER A 130 9.35 15.71 -1.43
CA SER A 130 10.37 14.72 -1.79
C SER A 130 9.82 13.28 -1.78
N TYR A 131 8.74 13.03 -1.04
CA TYR A 131 8.09 11.73 -0.94
C TYR A 131 7.51 11.28 -2.29
N ASP A 132 6.68 12.13 -2.90
CA ASP A 132 6.03 11.86 -4.19
C ASP A 132 7.06 11.58 -5.30
N LYS A 133 8.15 12.35 -5.32
CA LYS A 133 9.22 12.19 -6.32
C LYS A 133 9.98 10.87 -6.17
N THR A 134 10.21 10.43 -4.93
CA THR A 134 11.00 9.21 -4.65
C THR A 134 10.21 7.95 -4.99
N LEU A 135 8.92 7.92 -4.67
CA LEU A 135 8.09 6.73 -4.91
C LEU A 135 7.59 6.60 -6.35
N SER A 136 7.46 7.71 -7.07
CA SER A 136 6.87 7.72 -8.41
C SER A 136 7.56 6.82 -9.44
N ASN A 137 8.89 6.68 -9.37
CA ASN A 137 9.68 6.03 -10.43
C ASN A 137 10.42 4.77 -9.99
N PHE A 138 10.51 4.49 -8.69
CA PHE A 138 11.31 3.38 -8.16
C PHE A 138 10.89 2.00 -8.74
N GLY A 139 9.58 1.79 -8.91
CA GLY A 139 9.03 0.56 -9.49
C GLY A 139 9.35 0.34 -10.96
N VAL A 140 9.42 1.43 -11.74
CA VAL A 140 9.63 1.36 -13.19
C VAL A 140 11.03 0.85 -13.51
N GLU A 141 12.04 1.37 -12.84
CA GLU A 141 13.44 0.98 -13.06
C GLU A 141 13.70 -0.46 -12.62
N THR A 142 13.20 -0.80 -11.43
CA THR A 142 13.36 -2.14 -10.85
C THR A 142 12.68 -3.22 -11.70
N SER A 143 11.43 -3.00 -12.14
CA SER A 143 10.71 -3.96 -13.01
C SER A 143 11.38 -4.14 -14.38
N LYS A 144 11.94 -3.07 -14.97
CA LYS A 144 12.72 -3.16 -16.21
C LYS A 144 13.95 -4.03 -16.05
N LEU A 145 14.69 -3.91 -14.95
CA LEU A 145 15.85 -4.76 -14.68
C LEU A 145 15.47 -6.24 -14.62
N PHE A 146 14.33 -6.57 -13.99
CA PHE A 146 13.81 -7.94 -13.97
C PHE A 146 13.40 -8.44 -15.36
N ILE A 147 12.66 -7.64 -16.12
CA ILE A 147 12.25 -7.96 -17.50
C ILE A 147 13.46 -8.18 -18.39
N ASP A 148 14.47 -7.31 -18.30
CA ASP A 148 15.70 -7.38 -19.09
C ASP A 148 16.53 -8.60 -18.71
N SER A 149 16.68 -8.88 -17.42
CA SER A 149 17.38 -10.07 -16.92
C SER A 149 16.68 -11.35 -17.39
N PHE A 150 15.37 -11.45 -17.21
CA PHE A 150 14.57 -12.56 -17.73
C PHE A 150 14.70 -12.66 -19.25
N SER A 151 14.74 -11.53 -19.94
CA SER A 151 14.81 -11.49 -21.39
C SER A 151 16.15 -11.91 -21.97
N LYS A 152 17.25 -11.55 -21.30
CA LYS A 152 18.63 -11.89 -21.69
C LYS A 152 18.94 -13.36 -21.39
N ASN A 153 18.41 -13.89 -20.28
CA ASN A 153 18.73 -15.24 -19.81
C ASN A 153 17.84 -16.35 -20.40
N ASN A 154 16.88 -16.01 -21.27
CA ASN A 154 15.95 -16.97 -21.84
C ASN A 154 15.79 -16.79 -23.36
N SER A 155 15.86 -17.89 -24.11
CA SER A 155 15.55 -17.90 -25.54
C SER A 155 14.07 -17.58 -25.80
N LYS A 156 13.72 -17.24 -27.04
CA LYS A 156 12.33 -16.97 -27.44
C LYS A 156 11.41 -18.14 -27.13
N ASP A 157 11.85 -19.37 -27.40
CA ASP A 157 11.08 -20.58 -27.14
C ASP A 157 10.89 -20.82 -25.65
N ARG A 158 11.96 -20.64 -24.85
CA ARG A 158 11.89 -20.75 -23.39
C ARG A 158 10.93 -19.72 -22.78
N LYS A 159 10.89 -18.48 -23.29
CA LYS A 159 9.90 -17.47 -22.85
C LYS A 159 8.47 -17.87 -23.22
N LYS A 160 8.27 -18.52 -24.36
CA LYS A 160 6.95 -19.02 -24.79
C LYS A 160 6.49 -20.17 -23.90
N GLU A 161 7.36 -21.13 -23.62
CA GLU A 161 7.11 -22.23 -22.68
C GLU A 161 6.81 -21.72 -21.28
N TYR A 162 7.58 -20.74 -20.79
CA TYR A 162 7.34 -20.14 -19.48
C TYR A 162 5.98 -19.45 -19.41
N ARG A 163 5.60 -18.67 -20.44
CA ARG A 163 4.26 -18.06 -20.54
C ARG A 163 3.15 -19.09 -20.54
N LYS A 164 3.31 -20.16 -21.32
CA LYS A 164 2.36 -21.29 -21.35
C LYS A 164 2.22 -21.91 -19.95
N ALA A 165 3.33 -22.21 -19.29
CA ALA A 165 3.31 -22.80 -17.95
C ALA A 165 2.60 -21.91 -16.92
N MET A 166 2.82 -20.59 -16.98
CA MET A 166 2.19 -19.65 -16.06
C MET A 166 0.66 -19.57 -16.25
N PHE A 167 0.20 -19.43 -17.50
CA PHE A 167 -1.22 -19.13 -17.78
C PHE A 167 -2.06 -20.36 -18.15
N GLU A 168 -1.55 -21.24 -19.01
CA GLU A 168 -2.27 -22.44 -19.47
C GLU A 168 -2.18 -23.56 -18.44
N ASP A 169 -0.98 -23.82 -17.91
CA ASP A 169 -0.75 -24.86 -16.89
C ASP A 169 -1.04 -24.37 -15.46
N LYS A 170 -1.52 -23.12 -15.34
CA LYS A 170 -2.00 -22.50 -14.09
C LYS A 170 -0.96 -22.45 -12.97
N LEU A 171 0.33 -22.38 -13.30
CA LEU A 171 1.41 -22.30 -12.32
C LEU A 171 1.60 -20.90 -11.72
N LEU A 172 0.95 -19.87 -12.27
CA LEU A 172 1.14 -18.47 -11.84
C LEU A 172 0.99 -18.29 -10.32
N HIS A 173 -0.06 -18.85 -9.71
CA HIS A 173 -0.29 -18.71 -8.27
C HIS A 173 0.74 -19.48 -7.42
N ALA A 174 1.11 -20.68 -7.86
CA ALA A 174 2.12 -21.48 -7.15
C ALA A 174 3.48 -20.78 -7.18
N GLN A 175 3.86 -20.21 -8.34
CA GLN A 175 5.08 -19.45 -8.49
C GLN A 175 5.05 -18.13 -7.70
N ALA A 176 3.91 -17.43 -7.68
CA ALA A 176 3.74 -16.22 -6.86
C ALA A 176 3.89 -16.52 -5.37
N GLN A 177 3.35 -17.66 -4.89
CA GLN A 177 3.55 -18.09 -3.50
C GLN A 177 5.03 -18.31 -3.19
N VAL A 178 5.77 -19.05 -4.02
CA VAL A 178 7.21 -19.27 -3.82
C VAL A 178 7.97 -17.94 -3.85
N ASN A 179 7.67 -17.08 -4.82
CA ASN A 179 8.30 -15.76 -4.93
C ASN A 179 7.99 -14.88 -3.72
N SER A 180 6.81 -14.99 -3.10
CA SER A 180 6.48 -14.22 -1.89
C SER A 180 7.37 -14.59 -0.69
N GLU A 181 7.77 -15.85 -0.56
CA GLU A 181 8.73 -16.28 0.48
C GLU A 181 10.15 -15.76 0.18
N ILE A 182 10.51 -15.68 -1.11
CA ILE A 182 11.77 -15.07 -1.54
C ILE A 182 11.78 -13.57 -1.20
N LEU A 183 10.67 -12.86 -1.41
CA LEU A 183 10.54 -11.46 -1.02
C LEU A 183 10.69 -11.28 0.49
N VAL A 184 10.05 -12.12 1.30
CA VAL A 184 10.23 -12.09 2.77
C VAL A 184 11.71 -12.20 3.13
N ARG A 185 12.44 -13.12 2.50
CA ARG A 185 13.89 -13.25 2.68
C ARG A 185 14.65 -11.98 2.27
N GLU A 186 14.36 -11.43 1.10
CA GLU A 186 14.98 -10.19 0.60
C GLU A 186 14.77 -9.04 1.59
N HIS A 187 13.55 -8.86 2.09
CA HIS A 187 13.25 -7.83 3.07
C HIS A 187 13.97 -8.03 4.41
N ILE A 188 14.11 -9.26 4.91
CA ILE A 188 14.90 -9.51 6.12
C ILE A 188 16.35 -9.07 5.90
N ILE A 189 16.94 -9.44 4.76
CA ILE A 189 18.33 -9.07 4.41
C ILE A 189 18.44 -7.54 4.33
N ASP A 190 17.52 -6.88 3.65
CA ASP A 190 17.57 -5.42 3.48
C ASP A 190 17.41 -4.66 4.81
N MET A 191 16.53 -5.12 5.70
CA MET A 191 16.28 -4.46 6.98
C MET A 191 17.39 -4.68 8.02
N THR A 192 18.09 -5.82 7.96
CA THR A 192 19.00 -6.26 9.04
C THR A 192 20.45 -6.41 8.61
N GLY A 193 20.71 -6.54 7.30
CA GLY A 193 22.00 -6.96 6.75
C GLY A 193 22.29 -8.45 6.88
N PHE A 194 21.48 -9.23 7.62
CA PHE A 194 21.77 -10.62 7.91
C PHE A 194 21.50 -11.51 6.69
N SER A 195 22.59 -12.06 6.13
CA SER A 195 22.49 -13.02 5.03
C SER A 195 22.41 -14.45 5.55
N PRO A 196 21.53 -15.31 5.01
CA PRO A 196 21.50 -16.72 5.40
C PRO A 196 22.79 -17.48 5.08
N ALA A 197 23.67 -16.94 4.21
CA ALA A 197 24.96 -17.54 3.91
C ALA A 197 26.04 -17.27 4.99
N ASN A 198 25.93 -16.16 5.70
CA ASN A 198 26.97 -15.68 6.62
C ASN A 198 26.49 -15.58 8.08
N GLU A 199 25.21 -15.28 8.30
CA GLU A 199 24.61 -14.96 9.59
C GLU A 199 23.32 -15.79 9.80
N TYR A 200 23.41 -17.10 9.55
CA TYR A 200 22.26 -18.00 9.52
C TYR A 200 21.42 -17.98 10.80
N GLU A 201 22.06 -17.99 11.98
CA GLU A 201 21.34 -18.00 13.27
C GLU A 201 20.54 -16.71 13.49
N GLN A 202 21.14 -15.55 13.23
CA GLN A 202 20.47 -14.25 13.33
C GLN A 202 19.35 -14.12 12.30
N TYR A 203 19.61 -14.54 11.06
CA TYR A 203 18.62 -14.58 10.00
C TYR A 203 17.40 -15.44 10.39
N ILE A 204 17.62 -16.68 10.85
CA ILE A 204 16.53 -17.59 11.25
C ILE A 204 15.75 -17.03 12.43
N LYS A 205 16.41 -16.39 13.40
CA LYS A 205 15.72 -15.74 14.52
C LYS A 205 14.73 -14.68 14.04
N VAL A 206 15.12 -13.83 13.09
CA VAL A 206 14.24 -12.79 12.52
C VAL A 206 13.15 -13.43 11.64
N ALA A 207 13.51 -14.41 10.80
CA ALA A 207 12.55 -15.11 9.96
C ALA A 207 11.45 -15.82 10.78
N MET A 208 11.82 -16.42 11.92
CA MET A 208 10.87 -17.06 12.84
C MET A 208 10.02 -16.07 13.63
N ALA A 209 10.46 -14.82 13.78
CA ALA A 209 9.68 -13.76 14.42
C ALA A 209 8.61 -13.15 13.49
N TYR A 210 8.65 -13.44 12.19
CA TYR A 210 7.67 -12.94 11.24
C TYR A 210 6.25 -13.42 11.57
N ASP A 211 5.36 -12.50 11.91
CA ASP A 211 3.99 -12.78 12.36
C ASP A 211 2.99 -13.07 11.23
N ARG A 212 3.46 -13.01 9.97
CA ARG A 212 2.66 -13.23 8.74
C ARG A 212 1.57 -12.19 8.49
N SER A 213 1.55 -11.07 9.21
CA SER A 213 0.59 -9.98 9.01
C SER A 213 0.66 -9.39 7.59
N LEU A 214 1.83 -9.40 6.96
CA LEU A 214 2.08 -8.84 5.62
C LEU A 214 1.92 -9.83 4.47
N LYS A 215 1.26 -10.98 4.69
CA LYS A 215 1.08 -12.00 3.65
C LYS A 215 0.40 -11.45 2.39
N VAL A 216 -0.58 -10.57 2.54
CA VAL A 216 -1.30 -9.95 1.41
C VAL A 216 -0.34 -9.12 0.57
N TYR A 217 0.45 -8.25 1.22
CA TYR A 217 1.45 -7.41 0.57
C TYR A 217 2.48 -8.24 -0.20
N PHE A 218 3.18 -9.18 0.45
CA PHE A 218 4.24 -9.96 -0.20
C PHE A 218 3.71 -10.83 -1.34
N TYR A 219 2.53 -11.43 -1.17
CA TYR A 219 1.93 -12.21 -2.25
C TYR A 219 1.56 -11.32 -3.45
N ALA A 220 0.90 -10.19 -3.20
CA ALA A 220 0.47 -9.30 -4.28
C ALA A 220 1.65 -8.69 -5.04
N GLU A 221 2.72 -8.25 -4.34
CA GLU A 221 3.97 -7.78 -4.95
C GLU A 221 4.63 -8.88 -5.78
N ALA A 222 4.76 -10.10 -5.24
CA ALA A 222 5.32 -11.23 -5.96
C ALA A 222 4.52 -11.58 -7.23
N PHE A 223 3.19 -11.53 -7.12
CA PHE A 223 2.27 -11.78 -8.21
C PHE A 223 2.38 -10.70 -9.30
N HIS A 224 2.42 -9.42 -8.92
CA HIS A 224 2.58 -8.32 -9.85
C HIS A 224 3.94 -8.38 -10.56
N ARG A 225 5.03 -8.63 -9.83
CA ARG A 225 6.39 -8.77 -10.39
C ARG A 225 6.46 -9.90 -11.42
N LEU A 226 5.83 -11.03 -11.10
CA LEU A 226 5.76 -12.18 -11.98
C LEU A 226 4.96 -11.86 -13.25
N LEU A 227 3.79 -11.23 -13.12
CA LEU A 227 2.98 -10.79 -14.27
C LEU A 227 3.76 -9.83 -15.18
N SER A 228 4.38 -8.80 -14.60
CA SER A 228 5.21 -7.83 -15.30
C SER A 228 6.33 -8.50 -16.09
N THR A 229 7.06 -9.42 -15.44
CA THR A 229 8.17 -10.18 -16.06
C THR A 229 7.69 -11.08 -17.21
N VAL A 230 6.59 -11.81 -17.00
CA VAL A 230 6.06 -12.79 -17.96
C VAL A 230 5.43 -12.11 -19.17
N LYS A 231 4.76 -10.98 -18.97
CA LYS A 231 4.17 -10.16 -20.05
C LYS A 231 5.22 -9.31 -20.76
N GLY A 232 6.30 -8.94 -20.07
CA GLY A 232 7.29 -7.98 -20.56
C GLY A 232 6.80 -6.53 -20.46
N GLU A 233 5.89 -6.27 -19.53
CA GLU A 233 5.28 -4.96 -19.28
C GLU A 233 5.83 -4.43 -17.96
N PRO A 234 6.66 -3.37 -17.96
CA PRO A 234 7.19 -2.81 -16.72
C PRO A 234 6.05 -2.23 -15.89
N TYR A 235 6.32 -2.02 -14.60
CA TYR A 235 5.38 -1.33 -13.72
C TYR A 235 5.09 0.07 -14.26
N GLY A 236 3.86 0.52 -14.04
CA GLY A 236 3.44 1.88 -14.22
C GLY A 236 4.14 2.83 -13.25
N LYS A 237 3.94 4.13 -13.50
CA LYS A 237 4.33 5.17 -12.56
C LYS A 237 3.43 5.05 -11.33
N ASN A 238 4.01 5.10 -10.13
CA ASN A 238 3.34 4.98 -8.83
C ASN A 238 2.86 3.58 -8.42
N ASP A 239 2.92 2.54 -9.26
CA ASP A 239 2.45 1.19 -8.89
C ASP A 239 3.00 0.67 -7.55
N ILE A 240 4.27 0.98 -7.24
CA ILE A 240 4.89 0.62 -5.94
C ILE A 240 4.30 1.41 -4.78
N ALA A 241 4.00 2.69 -4.99
CA ALA A 241 3.33 3.51 -3.99
C ALA A 241 1.95 2.91 -3.70
N ASP A 242 1.19 2.54 -4.74
CA ASP A 242 -0.12 1.91 -4.59
C ASP A 242 -0.03 0.57 -3.84
N HIS A 243 1.04 -0.21 -4.03
CA HIS A 243 1.27 -1.43 -3.25
C HIS A 243 1.43 -1.18 -1.75
N PHE A 244 1.89 -0.01 -1.31
CA PHE A 244 2.02 0.28 0.13
C PHE A 244 0.69 0.34 0.85
N HIS A 245 -0.43 0.58 0.15
CA HIS A 245 -1.75 0.40 0.73
C HIS A 245 -1.98 -1.04 1.22
N LEU A 246 -1.38 -2.03 0.56
CA LEU A 246 -1.53 -3.44 0.92
C LEU A 246 -0.77 -3.82 2.20
N LEU A 247 0.17 -2.99 2.68
CA LEU A 247 0.81 -3.18 3.99
C LEU A 247 -0.19 -3.01 5.14
N TYR A 248 -1.25 -2.23 4.92
CA TYR A 248 -2.23 -1.92 5.96
C TYR A 248 -3.41 -2.89 5.99
N ILE A 249 -3.45 -3.91 5.12
CA ILE A 249 -4.58 -4.85 5.06
C ILE A 249 -4.15 -6.28 5.41
N SER A 250 -5.08 -7.02 6.01
CA SER A 250 -4.90 -8.44 6.33
C SER A 250 -5.93 -9.29 5.58
N GLY A 251 -5.88 -10.62 5.73
CA GLY A 251 -6.86 -11.52 5.12
C GLY A 251 -8.31 -11.31 5.58
N SER A 252 -8.56 -10.55 6.65
CA SER A 252 -9.90 -10.17 7.13
C SER A 252 -10.28 -8.72 6.79
N THR A 253 -9.43 -8.01 6.05
CA THR A 253 -9.68 -6.64 5.61
C THR A 253 -10.02 -6.63 4.12
N ALA A 254 -11.09 -5.91 3.76
CA ALA A 254 -11.34 -5.52 2.37
C ALA A 254 -10.80 -4.11 2.13
N ILE A 255 -10.05 -3.91 1.05
CA ILE A 255 -9.69 -2.56 0.59
C ILE A 255 -10.86 -1.99 -0.20
N VAL A 256 -11.17 -0.71 0.01
CA VAL A 256 -12.09 0.04 -0.82
C VAL A 256 -11.24 0.90 -1.75
N SER A 257 -11.34 0.69 -3.06
CA SER A 257 -10.62 1.46 -4.07
C SER A 257 -11.27 1.36 -5.44
N ASP A 258 -11.20 2.43 -6.22
CA ASP A 258 -11.48 2.41 -7.66
C ASP A 258 -10.19 2.44 -8.49
N ASP A 259 -9.02 2.25 -7.86
CA ASP A 259 -7.74 2.15 -8.55
C ASP A 259 -7.66 0.88 -9.40
N GLY A 260 -7.19 1.04 -10.64
CA GLY A 260 -7.16 -0.04 -11.63
C GLY A 260 -6.14 -1.14 -11.29
N LEU A 261 -5.00 -0.78 -10.70
CA LEU A 261 -3.97 -1.73 -10.30
C LEU A 261 -4.46 -2.57 -9.12
N LEU A 262 -4.92 -1.93 -8.05
CA LEU A 262 -5.43 -2.62 -6.85
C LEU A 262 -6.63 -3.53 -7.21
N THR A 263 -7.53 -3.06 -8.07
CA THR A 263 -8.66 -3.89 -8.54
C THR A 263 -8.16 -5.10 -9.34
N SER A 264 -7.28 -4.89 -10.32
CA SER A 264 -6.74 -5.98 -11.16
C SER A 264 -5.94 -7.01 -10.35
N LEU A 265 -5.18 -6.56 -9.36
CA LEU A 265 -4.43 -7.42 -8.46
C LEU A 265 -5.36 -8.23 -7.56
N ALA A 266 -6.43 -7.63 -7.02
CA ALA A 266 -7.41 -8.37 -6.21
C ALA A 266 -8.05 -9.50 -7.04
N GLU A 267 -8.50 -9.21 -8.27
CA GLU A 267 -9.13 -10.17 -9.17
C GLU A 267 -8.18 -11.30 -9.59
N GLY A 268 -6.95 -10.92 -9.97
CA GLY A 268 -5.94 -11.85 -10.46
C GLY A 268 -5.34 -12.72 -9.34
N SER A 269 -4.93 -12.10 -8.23
CA SER A 269 -4.27 -12.80 -7.12
C SER A 269 -5.25 -13.58 -6.24
N ARG A 270 -6.46 -13.05 -6.06
CA ARG A 270 -7.50 -13.53 -5.12
C ARG A 270 -7.01 -13.64 -3.67
N ILE A 271 -5.94 -12.95 -3.31
CA ILE A 271 -5.38 -13.01 -1.94
C ILE A 271 -6.07 -12.00 -0.99
N TYR A 272 -6.75 -11.01 -1.55
CA TYR A 272 -7.54 -10.02 -0.81
C TYR A 272 -8.81 -9.64 -1.58
N VAL A 273 -9.68 -8.87 -0.92
CA VAL A 273 -10.94 -8.37 -1.51
C VAL A 273 -10.78 -6.87 -1.76
N CYS A 274 -10.99 -6.44 -3.00
CA CYS A 274 -11.19 -5.04 -3.35
C CYS A 274 -12.68 -4.77 -3.58
N LYS A 275 -13.19 -3.66 -3.04
CA LYS A 275 -14.52 -3.13 -3.32
C LYS A 275 -14.39 -1.76 -3.96
N THR A 276 -15.20 -1.48 -4.97
CA THR A 276 -15.33 -0.13 -5.51
C THR A 276 -15.95 0.81 -4.48
N ALA A 277 -15.70 2.12 -4.63
CA ALA A 277 -16.37 3.12 -3.80
C ALA A 277 -17.88 3.09 -4.01
N ALA A 278 -18.35 2.73 -5.21
CA ALA A 278 -19.77 2.58 -5.51
C ALA A 278 -20.43 1.43 -4.73
N GLU A 279 -19.80 0.26 -4.68
CA GLU A 279 -20.27 -0.88 -3.88
C GLU A 279 -20.26 -0.55 -2.39
N PHE A 280 -19.21 0.10 -1.91
CA PHE A 280 -19.10 0.48 -0.51
C PHE A 280 -20.15 1.55 -0.12
N ARG A 281 -20.40 2.52 -1.00
CA ARG A 281 -21.48 3.51 -0.87
C ARG A 281 -22.85 2.85 -0.74
N LYS A 282 -23.13 1.85 -1.58
CA LYS A 282 -24.39 1.11 -1.51
C LYS A 282 -24.54 0.42 -0.16
N MET A 283 -23.48 -0.25 0.31
CA MET A 283 -23.45 -0.90 1.62
C MET A 283 -23.65 0.10 2.77
N ILE A 284 -23.01 1.28 2.70
CA ILE A 284 -23.27 2.35 3.67
C ILE A 284 -24.75 2.67 3.67
N ASN A 285 -25.38 2.90 2.52
CA ASN A 285 -26.79 3.30 2.44
C ASN A 285 -27.80 2.22 2.90
N GLU A 286 -27.42 0.95 2.85
CA GLU A 286 -28.24 -0.20 3.24
C GLU A 286 -28.08 -0.62 4.71
N ALA A 287 -27.05 -0.09 5.40
CA ALA A 287 -26.80 -0.29 6.83
C ALA A 287 -27.56 0.72 7.71
#